data_AF-A0A6V7LQJ7-F1
#
_entry.id   AF-A0A6V7LQJ7-F1
#
_cell.length_a   1.000
_cell.length_b   1.000
_cell.length_c   1.000
_cell.angle_alpha   90.00
_cell.angle_beta   90.00
_cell.angle_gamma   90.00
#
_symmetry.space_group_name_H-M   'P 1'
#
loop_
_entity.id
_entity.type
_entity.pdbx_description
1 polymer ?
#
loop_
_entity_poly.entity_id
_entity_poly.type
_entity_poly.pdbx_seq_one_letter_code
_entity_poly.pdbx_strand_id
1 'polypeptide(L)'
;HANNVRKAASDYVARRQARKSMTRSITSSLAVPMSQLSDVAFLPNAKAGTFFARDNVSNFISWCRNSLGIIDCLLFESDDLIMRKNERHVILCLLEVARRGAKFGMLAPMLVQMERQIDREIAAENKAASNGDNNDESDDEYGEMQEEETCLIYGPQPQIVTNDLKSLDEM
;
A
#
# COMPACT_ATOMS: atom_id res chain seq x y z
N HIS A 1 -12.01 -2.35 -1.80
CA HIS A 1 -10.55 -2.27 -2.06
C HIS A 1 -10.24 -2.32 -3.54
N ALA A 2 -10.51 -3.42 -4.26
CA ALA A 2 -10.17 -3.56 -5.69
C ALA A 2 -10.58 -2.38 -6.58
N ASN A 3 -11.88 -2.04 -6.58
CA ASN A 3 -12.40 -0.95 -7.43
C ASN A 3 -11.85 0.43 -7.01
N ASN A 4 -11.47 0.60 -5.74
CA ASN A 4 -10.81 1.82 -5.27
C ASN A 4 -9.36 1.94 -5.78
N VAL A 5 -8.62 0.82 -5.85
CA VAL A 5 -7.27 0.79 -6.44
C VAL A 5 -7.32 1.21 -7.90
N ARG A 6 -8.27 0.65 -8.66
CA ARG A 6 -8.49 1.04 -10.05
C ARG A 6 -8.83 2.52 -10.20
N LYS A 7 -9.74 3.03 -9.36
CA LYS A 7 -10.12 4.44 -9.35
C LYS A 7 -8.91 5.34 -9.05
N ALA A 8 -8.13 5.01 -8.02
CA ALA A 8 -6.93 5.75 -7.67
C ALA A 8 -5.89 5.75 -8.81
N ALA A 9 -5.69 4.61 -9.48
CA ALA A 9 -4.82 4.53 -10.66
C ALA A 9 -5.32 5.42 -11.81
N SER A 10 -6.63 5.46 -12.04
CA SER A 10 -7.24 6.34 -13.05
C SER A 10 -7.03 7.82 -12.72
N ASP A 11 -7.26 8.19 -11.45
CA ASP A 11 -7.05 9.56 -10.97
C ASP A 11 -5.57 9.96 -11.04
N TYR A 12 -4.64 9.03 -10.76
CA TYR A 12 -3.21 9.24 -10.88
C TYR A 12 -2.83 9.55 -12.34
N VAL A 13 -3.29 8.73 -13.29
CA VAL A 13 -3.03 8.92 -14.73
C VAL A 13 -3.59 10.27 -15.21
N ALA A 14 -4.82 10.61 -14.82
CA ALA A 14 -5.45 11.88 -15.19
C ALA A 14 -4.67 13.10 -14.64
N ARG A 15 -4.25 13.05 -13.36
CA ARG A 15 -3.44 14.10 -12.75
C ARG A 15 -2.10 14.27 -13.47
N ARG A 16 -1.44 13.17 -13.84
CA ARG A 16 -0.16 13.21 -14.56
C ARG A 16 -0.31 13.82 -15.95
N GLN A 17 -1.33 13.41 -16.71
CA GLN A 17 -1.61 13.97 -18.03
C GLN A 17 -1.89 15.47 -17.98
N ALA A 18 -2.63 15.94 -16.97
CA ALA A 18 -2.91 17.36 -16.77
C ALA A 18 -1.64 18.18 -16.50
N ARG A 19 -0.65 17.61 -15.80
CA ARG A 19 0.64 18.26 -15.53
C ARG A 19 1.61 18.26 -16.72
N LYS A 20 1.32 17.57 -17.82
CA LYS A 20 2.20 17.41 -18.99
C LYS A 20 3.63 16.95 -18.65
N SER A 21 3.81 16.22 -17.55
CA SER A 21 5.12 15.67 -17.17
C SER A 21 5.49 14.50 -18.07
N MET A 22 6.67 14.57 -18.70
CA MET A 22 7.15 13.59 -19.68
C MET A 22 8.13 12.56 -19.09
N THR A 23 8.50 12.66 -17.82
CA THR A 23 9.39 11.68 -17.18
C THR A 23 8.69 10.33 -17.03
N ARG A 24 9.40 9.22 -17.24
CA ARG A 24 8.82 7.88 -17.18
C ARG A 24 9.10 7.27 -15.80
N SER A 25 8.09 7.30 -14.92
CA SER A 25 8.17 6.70 -13.58
C SER A 25 7.63 5.27 -13.58
N ILE A 26 8.20 4.40 -12.73
CA ILE A 26 7.73 3.03 -12.50
C ILE A 26 6.25 3.04 -12.12
N THR A 27 5.84 3.96 -11.24
CA THR A 27 4.44 4.12 -10.84
C THR A 27 3.53 4.40 -12.03
N SER A 28 3.96 5.27 -12.95
CA SER A 28 3.20 5.58 -14.19
C SER A 28 3.06 4.36 -15.09
N SER A 29 4.07 3.49 -15.17
CA SER A 29 4.01 2.27 -15.99
C SER A 29 2.98 1.25 -15.46
N LEU A 30 2.76 1.23 -14.14
CA LEU A 30 1.79 0.37 -13.49
C LEU A 30 0.38 0.97 -13.46
N ALA A 31 0.27 2.30 -13.38
CA ALA A 31 -1.01 2.99 -13.24
C ALA A 31 -1.89 2.88 -14.49
N VAL A 32 -1.31 2.94 -15.70
CA VAL A 32 -2.07 2.88 -16.95
C VAL A 32 -2.78 1.52 -17.12
N PRO A 33 -2.10 0.36 -17.07
CA PRO A 33 -2.78 -0.93 -17.14
C PRO A 33 -3.82 -1.10 -16.02
N MET A 34 -3.50 -0.65 -14.81
CA MET A 34 -4.42 -0.73 -13.67
C MET A 34 -5.70 0.08 -13.89
N SER A 35 -5.61 1.27 -14.50
CA SER A 35 -6.77 2.12 -14.80
C SER A 35 -7.73 1.53 -15.84
N GLN A 36 -7.23 0.65 -16.71
CA GLN A 36 -8.00 0.04 -17.82
C GLN A 36 -8.75 -1.23 -17.42
N LEU A 37 -8.57 -1.72 -16.19
CA LEU A 37 -9.23 -2.92 -15.72
C LEU A 37 -10.75 -2.73 -15.56
N SER A 38 -11.49 -3.81 -15.78
CA SER A 38 -12.92 -3.83 -15.44
C SER A 38 -13.13 -3.79 -13.92
N ASP A 39 -14.32 -3.36 -13.49
CA ASP A 39 -14.68 -3.42 -12.07
C ASP A 39 -14.75 -4.87 -11.62
N VAL A 40 -14.29 -5.13 -10.40
CA VAL A 40 -14.58 -6.37 -9.70
C VAL A 40 -16.05 -6.38 -9.32
N ALA A 41 -16.79 -7.34 -9.87
CA ALA A 41 -18.19 -7.55 -9.56
C ALA A 41 -18.35 -7.99 -8.10
N PHE A 42 -19.31 -7.38 -7.41
CA PHE A 42 -19.73 -7.78 -6.07
C PHE A 42 -21.20 -7.45 -5.86
N LEU A 43 -21.88 -8.24 -5.03
CA LEU A 43 -23.22 -7.96 -4.55
C LEU A 43 -23.15 -7.14 -3.25
N PRO A 44 -23.57 -5.86 -3.22
CA PRO A 44 -23.40 -4.99 -2.04
C PRO A 44 -24.14 -5.48 -0.79
N ASN A 45 -25.29 -6.13 -0.96
CA ASN A 45 -26.17 -6.57 0.12
C ASN A 45 -26.01 -8.08 0.45
N ALA A 46 -24.87 -8.68 0.09
CA ALA A 46 -24.59 -10.06 0.44
C ALA A 46 -24.49 -10.22 1.96
N LYS A 47 -25.30 -11.13 2.53
CA LYS A 47 -25.27 -11.41 3.98
C LYS A 47 -24.10 -12.32 4.33
N ALA A 48 -23.52 -12.12 5.51
CA ALA A 48 -22.47 -12.99 6.03
C ALA A 48 -22.92 -14.47 6.06
N GLY A 49 -22.00 -15.38 5.76
CA GLY A 49 -22.27 -16.82 5.70
C GLY A 49 -23.02 -17.32 4.45
N THR A 50 -23.38 -16.43 3.51
CA THR A 50 -24.05 -16.83 2.25
C THR A 50 -23.06 -17.15 1.13
N PHE A 51 -23.53 -17.90 0.12
CA PHE A 51 -22.77 -18.13 -1.11
C PHE A 51 -22.42 -16.82 -1.83
N PHE A 52 -23.28 -15.80 -1.79
CA PHE A 52 -22.99 -14.49 -2.37
C PHE A 52 -21.82 -13.78 -1.66
N ALA A 53 -21.73 -13.92 -0.32
CA ALA A 53 -20.59 -13.37 0.40
C ALA A 53 -19.30 -14.11 0.04
N ARG A 54 -19.36 -15.44 -0.10
CA ARG A 54 -18.22 -16.24 -0.56
C ARG A 54 -17.79 -15.85 -1.98
N ASP A 55 -18.74 -15.64 -2.88
CA ASP A 55 -18.50 -15.23 -4.27
C ASP A 55 -17.84 -13.84 -4.35
N ASN A 56 -18.35 -12.86 -3.58
CA ASN A 56 -17.71 -11.55 -3.46
C ASN A 56 -16.23 -11.65 -3.04
N VAL A 57 -15.94 -12.51 -2.06
CA VAL A 57 -14.57 -12.72 -1.56
C VAL A 57 -13.72 -13.44 -2.62
N SER A 58 -14.27 -14.44 -3.31
CA SER A 58 -13.60 -15.15 -4.40
C SER A 58 -13.24 -14.22 -5.57
N ASN A 59 -14.17 -13.34 -5.97
CA ASN A 59 -13.92 -12.34 -7.01
C ASN A 59 -12.79 -11.40 -6.62
N PHE A 60 -12.75 -10.99 -5.35
CA PHE A 60 -11.65 -10.17 -4.81
C PHE A 60 -10.30 -10.91 -4.83
N ILE A 61 -10.24 -12.15 -4.36
CA ILE A 61 -9.01 -12.97 -4.35
C ILE A 61 -8.49 -13.18 -5.77
N SER A 62 -9.36 -13.53 -6.72
CA SER A 62 -9.00 -13.67 -8.14
C SER A 62 -8.45 -12.37 -8.72
N TRP A 63 -9.03 -11.23 -8.38
CA TRP A 63 -8.50 -9.93 -8.79
C TRP A 63 -7.12 -9.63 -8.18
N CYS A 64 -6.93 -9.91 -6.89
CA CYS A 64 -5.65 -9.73 -6.21
C CYS A 64 -4.54 -10.54 -6.91
N ARG A 65 -4.82 -11.80 -7.26
CA ARG A 65 -3.91 -12.68 -7.99
C ARG A 65 -3.62 -12.17 -9.40
N ASN A 66 -4.65 -12.01 -10.21
CA ASN A 66 -4.52 -11.87 -11.66
C ASN A 66 -4.24 -10.44 -12.12
N SER A 67 -4.80 -9.46 -11.41
CA SER A 67 -4.75 -8.06 -11.82
C SER A 67 -3.77 -7.26 -10.98
N LEU A 68 -3.80 -7.46 -9.66
CA LEU A 68 -2.89 -6.75 -8.78
C LEU A 68 -1.53 -7.44 -8.69
N GLY A 69 -1.44 -8.75 -8.94
CA GLY A 69 -0.21 -9.55 -8.97
C GLY A 69 0.28 -10.02 -7.60
N ILE A 70 -0.63 -10.16 -6.62
CA ILE A 70 -0.28 -10.62 -5.27
C ILE A 70 0.12 -12.09 -5.34
N ILE A 71 1.27 -12.41 -4.75
CA ILE A 71 1.81 -13.76 -4.72
C ILE A 71 0.93 -14.69 -3.89
N ASP A 72 0.83 -15.95 -4.29
CA ASP A 72 -0.11 -16.91 -3.70
C ASP A 72 0.07 -17.11 -2.20
N CYS A 73 1.30 -17.03 -1.67
CA CYS A 73 1.54 -17.18 -0.24
C CYS A 73 1.02 -16.03 0.61
N LEU A 74 0.66 -14.89 0.01
CA LEU A 74 0.01 -13.76 0.69
C LEU A 74 -1.50 -13.74 0.48
N LEU A 75 -2.04 -14.60 -0.40
CA LEU A 75 -3.48 -14.72 -0.60
C LEU A 75 -4.10 -15.57 0.52
N PHE A 76 -5.39 -15.34 0.72
CA PHE A 76 -6.21 -16.11 1.65
C PHE A 76 -7.32 -16.80 0.88
N GLU A 77 -7.95 -17.79 1.49
CA GLU A 77 -9.07 -18.51 0.93
C GLU A 77 -10.41 -17.87 1.34
N SER A 78 -11.44 -18.05 0.51
CA SER A 78 -12.76 -17.49 0.82
C SER A 78 -13.30 -17.91 2.20
N ASP A 79 -13.00 -19.13 2.62
CA ASP A 79 -13.41 -19.66 3.93
C ASP A 79 -12.64 -19.02 5.10
N ASP A 80 -11.42 -18.53 4.89
CA ASP A 80 -10.61 -17.90 5.95
C ASP A 80 -11.31 -16.67 6.53
N LEU A 81 -11.96 -15.89 5.65
CA LEU A 81 -12.74 -14.72 6.02
C LEU A 81 -14.17 -15.09 6.42
N ILE A 82 -14.89 -15.86 5.59
CA ILE A 82 -16.32 -16.13 5.80
C ILE A 82 -16.56 -16.94 7.06
N MET A 83 -15.71 -17.93 7.33
CA MET A 83 -15.79 -18.79 8.52
C MET A 83 -14.89 -18.29 9.66
N ARG A 84 -14.22 -17.14 9.49
CA ARG A 84 -13.28 -16.55 10.46
C ARG A 84 -12.21 -17.53 10.95
N LYS A 85 -11.71 -18.39 10.06
CA LYS A 85 -10.72 -19.42 10.41
C LYS A 85 -9.30 -18.89 10.43
N ASN A 86 -8.99 -17.89 9.60
CA ASN A 86 -7.62 -17.47 9.40
C ASN A 86 -7.50 -15.97 9.06
N GLU A 87 -7.95 -15.13 9.99
CA GLU A 87 -7.96 -13.67 9.84
C GLU A 87 -6.56 -13.07 9.61
N ARG A 88 -5.48 -13.74 10.05
CA ARG A 88 -4.10 -13.30 9.78
C ARG A 88 -3.78 -13.26 8.29
N HIS A 89 -4.15 -14.28 7.53
CA HIS A 89 -3.91 -14.32 6.07
C HIS A 89 -4.72 -13.24 5.36
N VAL A 90 -5.95 -12.97 5.82
CA VAL A 90 -6.78 -11.86 5.29
C VAL A 90 -6.06 -10.52 5.49
N ILE A 91 -5.52 -10.27 6.69
CA ILE A 91 -4.79 -9.03 7.00
C ILE A 91 -3.54 -8.90 6.13
N LEU A 92 -2.74 -9.96 5.99
CA LEU A 92 -1.53 -9.94 5.15
C LEU A 92 -1.85 -9.59 3.70
N CYS A 93 -2.89 -10.19 3.13
CA CYS A 93 -3.36 -9.87 1.79
C CYS A 93 -3.77 -8.39 1.67
N LEU A 94 -4.54 -7.86 2.63
CA LEU A 94 -4.99 -6.47 2.60
C LEU A 94 -3.85 -5.46 2.77
N LEU A 95 -2.83 -5.77 3.57
CA LEU A 95 -1.61 -4.94 3.68
C LEU A 95 -0.86 -4.88 2.35
N GLU A 96 -0.75 -6.00 1.65
CA GLU A 96 -0.13 -6.04 0.32
C GLU A 96 -0.96 -5.25 -0.72
N VAL A 97 -2.29 -5.34 -0.66
CA VAL A 97 -3.18 -4.50 -1.50
C VAL A 97 -2.96 -3.02 -1.20
N ALA A 98 -2.84 -2.63 0.07
CA ALA A 98 -2.59 -1.26 0.47
C ALA A 98 -1.22 -0.77 -0.01
N ARG A 99 -0.16 -1.59 0.13
CA ARG A 99 1.19 -1.28 -0.36
C ARG A 99 1.20 -0.99 -1.86
N ARG A 100 0.49 -1.79 -2.66
CA ARG A 100 0.36 -1.57 -4.11
C ARG A 100 -0.54 -0.39 -4.45
N GLY A 101 -1.67 -0.25 -3.78
CA GLY A 101 -2.61 0.85 -3.99
C GLY A 101 -2.04 2.22 -3.63
N ALA A 102 -1.18 2.29 -2.62
CA ALA A 102 -0.52 3.52 -2.18
C ALA A 102 0.36 4.15 -3.25
N LYS A 103 0.90 3.34 -4.18
CA LYS A 103 1.63 3.84 -5.36
C LYS A 103 0.75 4.73 -6.24
N PHE A 104 -0.58 4.55 -6.20
CA PHE A 104 -1.52 5.38 -6.97
C PHE A 104 -2.16 6.50 -6.13
N GLY A 105 -1.62 6.78 -4.93
CA GLY A 105 -2.12 7.80 -4.02
C GLY A 105 -3.29 7.36 -3.14
N MET A 106 -3.54 6.05 -2.99
CA MET A 106 -4.43 5.58 -1.92
C MET A 106 -3.77 5.76 -0.54
N LEU A 107 -4.60 6.06 0.46
CA LEU A 107 -4.12 6.10 1.85
C LEU A 107 -3.64 4.71 2.29
N ALA A 108 -2.40 4.64 2.78
CA ALA A 108 -1.80 3.44 3.32
C ALA A 108 -1.99 3.37 4.85
N PRO A 109 -2.18 2.18 5.44
CA PRO A 109 -2.12 2.00 6.89
C PRO A 109 -0.74 2.37 7.47
N MET A 110 -0.70 2.78 8.74
CA MET A 110 0.52 3.21 9.43
C MET A 110 1.67 2.20 9.29
N LEU A 111 1.40 0.89 9.38
CA LEU A 111 2.42 -0.15 9.21
C LEU A 111 3.15 -0.02 7.86
N VAL A 112 2.41 0.13 6.77
CA VAL A 112 2.98 0.28 5.42
C VAL A 112 3.71 1.61 5.27
N GLN A 113 3.25 2.67 5.94
CA GLN A 113 3.94 3.97 5.94
C GLN A 113 5.30 3.86 6.65
N MET A 114 5.34 3.21 7.82
CA MET A 114 6.56 2.99 8.59
C MET A 114 7.56 2.12 7.83
N GLU A 115 7.11 1.04 7.18
CA GLU A 115 7.96 0.23 6.30
C GLU A 115 8.63 1.08 5.20
N ARG A 116 7.86 1.90 4.48
CA ARG A 116 8.41 2.79 3.44
C ARG A 116 9.35 3.86 4.01
N GLN A 117 9.10 4.33 5.24
CA GLN A 117 9.98 5.26 5.91
C GLN A 117 11.34 4.60 6.20
N ILE A 118 11.33 3.40 6.79
CA ILE A 118 12.54 2.63 7.07
C ILE A 118 13.32 2.33 5.79
N ASP A 119 12.65 1.88 4.72
CA ASP A 119 13.30 1.61 3.43
C ASP A 119 14.00 2.86 2.85
N ARG A 120 13.38 4.04 3.00
CA ARG A 120 13.98 5.32 2.56
C ARG A 120 15.20 5.70 3.39
N GLU A 121 15.13 5.52 4.71
CA GLU A 121 16.26 5.80 5.63
C GLU A 121 17.44 4.89 5.29
N ILE A 122 17.22 3.58 5.15
CA ILE A 122 18.27 2.60 4.78
C ILE A 122 18.87 2.91 3.40
N ALA A 123 18.04 3.24 2.41
CA ALA A 123 18.54 3.58 1.08
C ALA A 123 19.41 4.86 1.08
N ALA A 124 19.04 5.86 1.89
CA ALA A 124 19.83 7.08 2.07
C ALA A 124 21.17 6.80 2.76
N GLU A 125 21.18 5.97 3.81
CA GLU A 125 22.40 5.55 4.50
C GLU A 125 23.35 4.78 3.57
N ASN A 126 22.83 3.84 2.77
CA ASN A 126 23.62 3.09 1.79
C ASN A 126 24.25 4.02 0.74
N LYS A 127 23.50 5.01 0.25
CA LYS A 127 24.01 6.01 -0.69
C LYS A 127 25.13 6.85 -0.06
N ALA A 128 24.93 7.31 1.17
CA ALA A 128 25.93 8.05 1.93
C ALA A 128 27.21 7.21 2.20
N ALA A 129 27.07 5.92 2.47
CA ALA A 129 28.20 5.00 2.64
C ALA A 129 28.94 4.69 1.31
N SER A 130 28.24 4.76 0.17
CA SER A 130 28.79 4.51 -1.17
C SER A 130 29.44 5.73 -1.85
N ASN A 131 29.31 6.94 -1.27
CA ASN A 131 29.83 8.21 -1.83
C ASN A 131 31.37 8.36 -1.81
N GLY A 132 32.10 7.26 -1.98
CA GLY A 132 33.53 7.23 -2.24
C GLY A 132 33.92 7.21 -3.73
N ASP A 133 33.00 7.09 -4.69
CA ASP A 133 33.37 7.17 -6.11
C ASP A 133 32.18 7.52 -7.04
N ASN A 134 32.35 8.65 -7.74
CA ASN A 134 31.66 9.14 -8.94
C ASN A 134 30.20 9.65 -8.88
N ASN A 135 30.09 10.94 -9.24
CA ASN A 135 28.92 11.58 -9.81
C ASN A 135 28.41 10.79 -11.02
N ASP A 136 27.20 10.23 -10.92
CA ASP A 136 26.35 9.99 -12.09
C ASP A 136 24.92 10.44 -11.76
N GLU A 137 24.44 11.38 -12.57
CA GLU A 137 23.12 11.96 -12.49
C GLU A 137 22.07 10.91 -12.80
N SER A 138 21.20 10.60 -11.83
CA SER A 138 19.94 9.89 -12.03
C SER A 138 18.99 10.29 -10.90
N ASP A 139 18.63 11.58 -10.88
CA ASP A 139 17.86 12.22 -9.81
C ASP A 139 16.33 12.13 -10.01
N ASP A 140 15.84 11.12 -10.74
CA ASP A 140 14.44 11.05 -11.18
C ASP A 140 13.55 10.13 -10.34
N GLU A 141 14.11 9.27 -9.48
CA GLU A 141 13.30 8.38 -8.62
C GLU A 141 12.99 8.99 -7.25
N TYR A 142 13.85 9.90 -6.76
CA TYR A 142 13.70 10.54 -5.45
C TYR A 142 12.96 11.90 -5.51
N GLY A 143 13.03 12.62 -6.63
CA GLY A 143 12.35 13.91 -6.80
C GLY A 143 10.81 13.81 -6.77
N GLU A 144 10.23 12.75 -7.37
CA GLU A 144 8.77 12.53 -7.29
C GLU A 144 8.33 12.04 -5.89
N MET A 145 9.21 11.43 -5.09
CA MET A 145 8.88 11.01 -3.71
C MET A 145 8.79 12.17 -2.72
N GLN A 146 9.39 13.33 -3.01
CA GLN A 146 9.23 14.54 -2.21
C GLN A 146 7.93 15.30 -2.55
N GLU A 147 7.47 15.29 -3.81
CA GLU A 147 6.15 15.88 -4.16
C GLU A 147 4.95 15.03 -3.70
N GLU A 148 5.16 13.74 -3.37
CA GLU A 148 4.14 12.88 -2.75
C GLU A 148 4.02 13.05 -1.21
N GLU A 149 4.81 13.92 -0.58
CA GLU A 149 4.59 14.33 0.81
C GLU A 149 3.32 15.19 0.88
N THR A 150 2.19 14.70 1.41
CA THR A 150 2.05 14.28 2.79
C THR A 150 1.30 12.95 2.90
N CYS A 151 1.96 11.88 3.36
CA CYS A 151 1.20 10.79 3.96
C CYS A 151 0.62 11.33 5.27
N LEU A 152 -0.69 11.61 5.30
CA LEU A 152 -1.35 12.02 6.53
C LEU A 152 -1.20 10.89 7.55
N ILE A 153 -0.42 11.15 8.60
CA ILE A 153 -0.29 10.26 9.75
C ILE A 153 -1.71 10.02 10.29
N TYR A 154 -2.23 8.80 10.16
CA TYR A 154 -3.45 8.39 10.82
C TYR A 154 -3.17 7.19 11.71
N GLY A 155 -3.21 7.45 13.01
CA GLY A 155 -2.97 6.51 14.10
C GLY A 155 -3.00 7.26 15.43
N PRO A 156 -3.15 6.56 16.58
CA PRO A 156 -2.99 7.19 17.88
C PRO A 156 -1.60 7.82 17.97
N GLN A 157 -1.50 9.00 18.58
CA GLN A 157 -0.19 9.62 18.82
C GLN A 157 0.70 8.65 19.61
N PRO A 158 1.99 8.53 19.25
CA PRO A 158 2.94 7.76 20.05
C PRO A 158 2.96 8.33 21.47
N GLN A 159 2.48 7.55 22.43
CA GLN A 159 2.50 7.93 23.83
C GLN A 159 3.92 7.74 24.35
N ILE A 160 4.66 8.83 24.50
CA ILE A 160 5.96 8.81 25.16
C ILE A 160 5.69 8.51 26.64
N VAL A 161 5.90 7.25 27.05
CA VAL A 161 5.94 6.90 28.46
C VAL A 161 7.31 7.34 28.97
N THR A 162 7.41 8.59 29.44
CA THR A 162 8.54 9.02 30.25
C THR A 162 8.41 8.33 31.59
N ASN A 163 8.93 7.11 31.70
CA ASN A 163 9.16 6.50 33.00
C ASN A 163 10.27 7.32 33.66
N ASP A 164 9.88 8.39 34.33
CA ASP A 164 10.76 9.16 35.20
C ASP A 164 11.13 8.25 36.37
N LEU A 165 12.23 7.50 36.23
CA LEU A 165 12.82 6.63 37.25
C LEU A 165 13.25 7.38 38.53
N LYS A 166 12.90 8.66 38.67
CA LYS A 166 13.26 9.54 39.79
C LYS A 166 12.44 9.33 41.06
N SER A 167 11.54 8.34 41.11
CA SER A 167 10.73 8.06 42.32
C SER A 167 11.09 6.76 43.04
N LEU A 168 12.12 6.02 42.60
CA LEU A 168 12.46 4.72 43.22
C LEU A 168 13.35 4.82 44.47
N ASP A 169 13.78 6.03 44.87
CA ASP A 169 14.64 6.24 46.04
C ASP A 169 13.91 6.89 47.23
N GLU A 170 12.57 7.01 47.16
CA GLU A 170 11.73 7.50 48.25
C GLU A 170 10.50 6.59 48.47
N MET A 171 10.72 5.33 48.85
CA MET A 171 9.78 4.60 49.72
C MET A 171 10.37 3.32 50.32
#